data_AF-L9KV52-F1
#
_entry.id   AF-L9KV52-F1
#
_cell.length_a   1.000
_cell.length_b   1.000
_cell.length_c   1.000
_cell.angle_alpha   90.00
_cell.angle_beta   90.00
_cell.angle_gamma   90.00
#
_symmetry.space_group_name_H-M   'P 1'
#
loop_
_entity.id
_entity.type
_entity.pdbx_description
1 polymer ?
#
loop_
_entity_poly.entity_id
_entity_poly.type
_entity_poly.pdbx_seq_one_letter_code
_entity_poly.pdbx_strand_id
1 'polypeptide(L)'
;MAPTKKGGEKKKGHSAINEVVTQENTINIHKRIHGVGFEKRIPQALKEIQEFAMKEMGTPDVLIDTRLNKAVWAKGIRNVPYRIRV
;
A
#
# COMPACT_ATOMS: atom_id res chain seq x y z
N MET A 1 27.86 29.48 40.11
CA MET A 1 26.65 28.61 40.08
C MET A 1 26.91 27.48 39.08
N ALA A 2 26.83 26.23 39.51
CA ALA A 2 27.06 25.06 38.64
C ALA A 2 25.87 24.83 37.71
N PRO A 3 26.07 24.42 36.45
CA PRO A 3 24.96 24.10 35.55
C PRO A 3 24.29 22.80 36.01
N THR A 4 22.97 22.85 36.17
CA THR A 4 22.12 21.71 36.54
C THR A 4 22.01 20.73 35.36
N LYS A 5 22.18 19.43 35.66
CA LYS A 5 22.02 18.33 34.68
C LYS A 5 20.62 18.40 34.04
N LYS A 6 20.56 18.67 32.73
CA LYS A 6 19.33 18.48 31.93
C LYS A 6 18.94 17.00 31.98
N GLY A 7 17.68 16.75 32.34
CA GLY A 7 17.09 15.41 32.40
C GLY A 7 17.31 14.67 31.08
N GLY A 8 17.80 13.44 31.19
CA GLY A 8 18.04 12.58 30.04
C GLY A 8 16.74 12.36 29.27
N GLU A 9 16.77 12.65 27.97
CA GLU A 9 15.79 12.14 27.04
C GLU A 9 15.72 10.62 27.21
N LYS A 10 14.58 10.14 27.70
CA LYS A 10 14.25 8.72 27.66
C LYS A 10 14.26 8.33 26.18
N LYS A 11 15.32 7.63 25.75
CA LYS A 11 15.36 6.97 24.45
C LYS A 11 14.12 6.09 24.36
N LYS A 12 13.15 6.49 23.54
CA LYS A 12 11.99 5.64 23.21
C LYS A 12 12.58 4.30 22.73
N GLY A 13 12.20 3.22 23.40
CA GLY A 13 12.68 1.88 23.08
C GLY A 13 12.43 1.56 21.61
N HIS A 14 13.24 0.66 21.05
CA HIS A 14 13.16 0.23 19.66
C HIS A 14 11.73 -0.26 19.35
N SER A 15 10.89 0.58 18.78
CA SER A 15 9.54 0.18 18.36
C SER A 15 9.66 -0.44 16.97
N ALA A 16 9.26 -1.71 16.82
CA ALA A 16 9.18 -2.42 15.54
C ALA A 16 8.33 -1.66 14.48
N ILE A 17 7.51 -0.70 14.93
CA ILE A 17 6.73 0.24 14.11
C ILE A 17 7.60 1.08 13.17
N ASN A 18 8.88 1.33 13.53
CA ASN A 18 9.80 2.15 12.72
C ASN A 18 10.77 1.32 11.87
N GLU A 19 10.71 -0.01 11.98
CA GLU A 19 11.52 -0.92 11.18
C GLU A 19 10.76 -1.32 9.91
N VAL A 20 11.40 -2.08 9.04
CA VAL A 20 10.81 -2.53 7.79
C VAL A 20 9.74 -3.59 8.07
N VAL A 21 8.50 -3.30 7.69
CA VAL A 21 7.39 -4.27 7.76
C VAL A 21 7.12 -4.81 6.36
N THR A 22 7.09 -6.12 6.22
CA THR A 22 6.62 -6.82 5.01
C THR A 22 5.38 -7.61 5.35
N GLN A 23 4.29 -7.41 4.61
CA GLN A 23 3.03 -8.11 4.82
C GLN A 23 2.48 -8.56 3.47
N GLU A 24 1.89 -9.76 3.45
CA GLU A 24 1.16 -10.27 2.29
C GLU A 24 -0.35 -10.12 2.52
N ASN A 25 -1.00 -9.32 1.67
CA ASN A 25 -2.41 -9.00 1.78
C ASN A 25 -3.16 -9.38 0.52
N THR A 26 -4.41 -9.84 0.68
CA THR A 26 -5.29 -10.12 -0.46
C THR A 26 -6.22 -8.93 -0.70
N ILE A 27 -6.06 -8.27 -1.84
CA ILE A 27 -6.87 -7.13 -2.25
C ILE A 27 -8.10 -7.64 -3.01
N ASN A 28 -9.30 -7.28 -2.55
CA ASN A 28 -10.54 -7.54 -3.29
C ASN A 28 -10.82 -6.40 -4.28
N ILE A 29 -10.33 -6.56 -5.50
CA ILE A 29 -10.48 -5.57 -6.57
C ILE A 29 -11.91 -5.56 -7.11
N HIS A 30 -12.58 -6.71 -7.17
CA HIS A 30 -13.93 -6.82 -7.73
C HIS A 30 -14.93 -5.87 -7.07
N LYS A 31 -14.88 -5.74 -5.73
CA LYS A 31 -15.73 -4.81 -4.99
C LYS A 31 -15.39 -3.34 -5.28
N ARG A 32 -14.10 -3.03 -5.49
CA ARG A 32 -13.59 -1.66 -5.69
C ARG A 32 -13.86 -1.12 -7.09
N ILE A 33 -13.84 -1.99 -8.11
CA ILE A 33 -14.11 -1.61 -9.51
C ILE A 33 -15.58 -1.82 -9.92
N HIS A 34 -16.46 -2.13 -8.97
CA HIS A 34 -17.87 -2.35 -9.26
C HIS A 34 -18.51 -1.07 -9.80
N GLY A 35 -19.27 -1.17 -10.90
CA GLY A 35 -19.89 -0.01 -11.56
C GLY A 35 -18.95 0.85 -12.41
N VAL A 36 -17.65 0.55 -12.44
CA VAL A 36 -16.68 1.29 -13.28
C VAL A 36 -16.80 0.84 -14.74
N GLY A 37 -16.85 1.82 -15.65
CA GLY A 37 -16.86 1.61 -17.10
C GLY A 37 -15.65 0.81 -17.57
N PHE A 38 -15.84 -0.08 -18.55
CA PHE A 38 -14.84 -1.09 -18.92
C PHE A 38 -13.46 -0.53 -19.27
N GLU A 39 -13.41 0.60 -19.97
CA GLU A 39 -12.16 1.26 -20.37
C GLU A 39 -11.38 1.82 -19.16
N LYS A 40 -12.05 2.13 -18.06
CA LYS A 40 -11.44 2.72 -16.87
C LYS A 40 -11.11 1.69 -15.78
N ARG A 41 -11.43 0.41 -15.97
CA ARG A 41 -11.30 -0.60 -14.91
C ARG A 41 -9.87 -0.87 -14.48
N ILE A 42 -8.93 -1.04 -15.41
CA ILE A 42 -7.52 -1.23 -15.04
C ILE A 42 -6.92 0.03 -14.41
N PRO A 43 -7.06 1.23 -15.02
CA PRO A 43 -6.58 2.46 -14.39
C PRO A 43 -7.15 2.68 -12.99
N GLN A 44 -8.44 2.37 -12.78
CA GLN A 44 -9.06 2.44 -11.46
C GLN A 44 -8.49 1.38 -10.52
N ALA A 45 -8.33 0.13 -10.97
CA ALA A 45 -7.75 -0.93 -10.15
C ALA A 45 -6.34 -0.60 -9.66
N LEU A 46 -5.50 0.02 -10.49
CA LEU A 46 -4.15 0.44 -10.08
C LEU A 46 -4.20 1.53 -9.00
N LYS A 47 -5.09 2.52 -9.14
CA LYS A 47 -5.31 3.54 -8.10
C LYS A 47 -5.80 2.92 -6.79
N GLU A 48 -6.72 1.97 -6.88
CA GLU A 48 -7.26 1.25 -5.73
C GLU A 48 -6.22 0.37 -5.02
N ILE A 49 -5.30 -0.25 -5.76
CA ILE A 49 -4.16 -0.98 -5.18
C ILE A 49 -3.24 -0.01 -4.44
N GLN A 50 -2.97 1.16 -5.04
CA GLN A 50 -2.16 2.19 -4.42
C GLN A 50 -2.81 2.72 -3.13
N GLU A 51 -4.11 3.02 -3.17
CA GLU A 51 -4.87 3.49 -2.00
C GLU A 51 -4.95 2.44 -0.90
N PHE A 52 -5.08 1.16 -1.26
CA PHE A 52 -5.01 0.07 -0.30
C PHE A 52 -3.65 0.01 0.41
N ALA A 53 -2.55 0.12 -0.34
CA ALA A 53 -1.20 0.12 0.23
C ALA A 53 -0.95 1.35 1.12
N MET A 54 -1.38 2.54 0.70
CA MET A 54 -1.29 3.76 1.52
C MET A 54 -2.06 3.61 2.83
N LYS A 55 -3.24 2.96 2.81
CA LYS A 55 -4.08 2.77 4.00
C LYS A 55 -3.52 1.72 4.96
N GLU A 56 -3.04 0.59 4.45
CA GLU A 56 -2.50 -0.51 5.27
C GLU A 56 -1.12 -0.16 5.85
N MET A 57 -0.23 0.41 5.03
CA MET A 57 1.16 0.69 5.42
C MET A 57 1.35 2.08 6.02
N GLY A 58 0.42 3.01 5.81
CA GLY A 58 0.51 4.39 6.31
C GLY A 58 1.56 5.25 5.61
N THR A 59 2.11 4.79 4.48
CA THR A 59 3.16 5.49 3.72
C THR A 59 2.55 6.28 2.56
N PRO A 60 2.95 7.55 2.35
CA PRO A 60 2.42 8.37 1.26
C PRO A 60 3.00 8.00 -0.11
N ASP A 61 4.23 7.49 -0.16
CA ASP A 61 4.88 7.05 -1.40
C ASP A 61 4.71 5.53 -1.58
N VAL A 62 4.15 5.13 -2.72
CA VAL A 62 3.84 3.73 -3.04
C VAL A 62 4.29 3.44 -4.46
N LEU A 63 5.28 2.56 -4.58
CA LEU A 63 5.81 2.09 -5.85
C LEU A 63 5.24 0.71 -6.17
N ILE A 64 4.54 0.60 -7.31
CA ILE A 64 3.97 -0.66 -7.79
C ILE A 64 5.02 -1.36 -8.67
N ASP A 65 5.34 -2.61 -8.34
CA ASP A 65 6.24 -3.41 -9.18
C ASP A 65 5.65 -3.64 -10.59
N THR A 66 6.53 -3.62 -11.58
CA THR A 66 6.21 -3.91 -12.98
C THR A 66 5.59 -5.30 -13.17
N ARG A 67 5.94 -6.30 -12.34
CA ARG A 67 5.34 -7.63 -12.40
C ARG A 67 3.88 -7.60 -11.94
N LEU A 68 3.60 -6.87 -10.86
CA LEU A 68 2.23 -6.66 -10.38
C LEU A 68 1.40 -5.93 -11.44
N ASN A 69 1.96 -4.88 -12.05
CA ASN A 69 1.29 -4.17 -13.14
C ASN A 69 0.97 -5.12 -14.31
N LYS A 70 1.93 -5.93 -14.78
CA LYS A 70 1.69 -6.92 -15.84
C LYS A 70 0.60 -7.93 -15.45
N ALA A 71 0.57 -8.40 -14.20
CA ALA A 71 -0.45 -9.32 -13.72
C ALA A 71 -1.86 -8.70 -13.72
N VAL A 72 -1.96 -7.42 -13.35
CA VAL A 72 -3.22 -6.65 -13.42
C VAL A 72 -3.68 -6.53 -14.88
N TRP A 73 -2.76 -6.22 -15.81
CA TRP A 73 -3.05 -6.06 -17.24
C TRP A 73 -3.20 -7.36 -18.05
N ALA A 74 -2.92 -8.53 -17.47
CA ALA A 74 -2.76 -9.80 -18.20
C ALA A 74 -3.95 -10.21 -19.08
N LYS A 75 -5.18 -9.79 -18.73
CA LYS A 75 -6.41 -10.12 -19.46
C LYS A 75 -7.00 -8.92 -20.24
N GLY A 76 -6.23 -7.84 -20.37
CA GLY A 76 -6.64 -6.60 -21.02
C GLY A 76 -7.49 -5.67 -20.14
N ILE A 77 -7.95 -4.57 -20.74
CA ILE A 77 -8.52 -3.42 -20.01
C ILE A 77 -9.82 -3.71 -19.25
N ARG A 78 -10.62 -4.67 -19.74
CA ARG A 78 -11.94 -4.99 -19.21
C ARG A 78 -11.91 -5.96 -18.02
N ASN A 79 -10.94 -6.88 -18.03
CA ASN A 79 -10.97 -8.10 -17.23
C ASN A 79 -9.90 -8.11 -16.14
N VAL A 80 -10.07 -7.22 -15.15
CA VAL A 80 -9.18 -7.19 -14.00
C VAL A 80 -9.36 -8.45 -13.13
N PRO A 81 -8.29 -9.04 -12.59
CA PRO A 81 -8.41 -10.10 -11.59
C PRO A 81 -9.28 -9.65 -10.40
N TYR A 82 -10.20 -10.51 -9.95
CA TYR A 82 -11.13 -10.15 -8.88
C TYR A 82 -10.45 -10.00 -7.51
N ARG A 83 -9.41 -10.80 -7.27
CA ARG A 83 -8.57 -10.73 -6.08
C ARG A 83 -7.12 -10.86 -6.50
N ILE A 84 -6.25 -10.07 -5.88
CA ILE A 84 -4.80 -10.14 -6.08
C ILE A 84 -4.14 -10.22 -4.71
N ARG A 85 -3.20 -11.14 -4.55
CA ARG A 85 -2.33 -11.22 -3.37
C ARG A 85 -1.09 -10.39 -3.67
N VAL A 86 -0.84 -9.39 -2.83
CA VAL A 86 0.26 -8.42 -2.94
C VAL A 86 1.05 -8.43 -1.64
#